data_AF-A0A8D8Y3U5-F1
#
_entry.id   AF-A0A8D8Y3U5-F1
#
_cell.length_a   1.000
_cell.length_b   1.000
_cell.length_c   1.000
_cell.angle_alpha   90.00
_cell.angle_beta   90.00
_cell.angle_gamma   90.00
#
_symmetry.space_group_name_H-M   'P 1'
#
loop_
_entity.id
_entity.type
_entity.pdbx_description
1 polymer ?
#
loop_
_entity_poly.entity_id
_entity_poly.type
_entity_poly.pdbx_seq_one_letter_code
_entity_poly.pdbx_strand_id
1 'polypeptide(L)'
;MRNMSEEERRIELRNNPKLVTNKTSKGQYKFMQKYYHRGAFYLDSEEDILKRDFSSATLDDHFDKTVLPKVMQVKNFGRSGRTKYSHLVDQDTTQFDSPWLSESSQNHKFHLNQAAGVKQVFTKPSLSKRKSKSSSSSSSRNNH
;
A
#
# COMPACT_ATOMS: atom_id res chain seq x y z
N MET A 1 6.38 13.50 11.00
CA MET A 1 6.36 12.10 10.49
C MET A 1 7.59 11.25 10.80
N ARG A 2 8.83 11.65 10.49
CA ARG A 2 10.00 10.73 10.56
C ARG A 2 10.43 10.24 11.97
N ASN A 3 9.96 10.87 13.05
CA ASN A 3 10.33 10.53 14.43
C ASN A 3 9.15 10.13 15.33
N MET A 4 7.99 9.79 14.75
CA MET A 4 6.81 9.38 15.53
C MET A 4 6.76 7.86 15.67
N SER A 5 6.27 7.39 16.82
CA SER A 5 5.96 5.97 17.01
C SER A 5 4.87 5.51 16.03
N GLU A 6 4.74 4.20 15.83
CA GLU A 6 3.70 3.65 14.93
C GLU A 6 2.29 4.04 15.41
N GLU A 7 2.10 4.10 16.72
CA GLU A 7 0.83 4.46 17.34
C GLU A 7 0.49 5.94 17.12
N GLU A 8 1.45 6.84 17.38
CA GLU A 8 1.31 8.27 17.10
C GLU A 8 1.06 8.53 15.62
N ARG A 9 1.73 7.78 14.72
CA ARG A 9 1.52 7.91 13.28
C ARG A 9 0.11 7.51 12.87
N ARG A 10 -0.43 6.41 13.41
CA ARG A 10 -1.83 6.00 13.13
C ARG A 10 -2.83 7.05 13.62
N ILE A 11 -2.61 7.60 14.82
CA ILE A 11 -3.46 8.66 15.37
C ILE A 11 -3.39 9.93 14.51
N GLU A 12 -2.19 10.35 14.11
CA GLU A 12 -2.03 11.52 13.22
C GLU A 12 -2.72 11.27 11.87
N LEU A 13 -2.58 10.08 11.27
CA LEU A 13 -3.22 9.77 9.99
C LEU A 13 -4.76 9.73 10.08
N ARG A 14 -5.29 9.34 11.24
CA ARG A 14 -6.73 9.34 11.54
C ARG A 14 -7.26 10.76 11.75
N ASN A 15 -6.48 11.60 12.45
CA ASN A 15 -6.85 12.99 12.73
C ASN A 15 -6.64 13.91 11.54
N ASN A 16 -5.64 13.62 10.70
CA ASN A 16 -5.26 14.36 9.51
C ASN A 16 -5.35 13.46 8.27
N PRO A 17 -6.57 13.08 7.84
CA PRO A 17 -6.74 12.29 6.63
C PRO A 17 -6.20 13.06 5.43
N LYS A 18 -5.58 12.34 4.49
CA LYS A 18 -5.08 12.95 3.25
C LYS A 18 -6.23 13.61 2.49
N LEU A 19 -6.15 14.93 2.31
CA LEU A 19 -7.07 15.68 1.47
C LEU A 19 -6.76 15.35 0.02
N VAL A 20 -7.68 14.63 -0.63
CA VAL A 20 -7.62 14.37 -2.08
C VAL A 20 -8.60 15.32 -2.73
N THR A 21 -8.08 16.38 -3.34
CA THR A 21 -8.85 17.43 -4.02
C THR A 21 -9.53 16.91 -5.28
N ASN A 22 -8.91 15.95 -5.97
CA ASN A 22 -9.39 15.36 -7.22
C ASN A 22 -10.13 14.02 -7.02
N LYS A 23 -10.97 13.90 -5.98
CA LYS A 23 -11.80 12.70 -5.82
C LYS A 23 -12.91 12.69 -6.88
N THR A 24 -12.81 11.78 -7.84
CA THR A 24 -13.88 11.56 -8.81
C THR A 24 -15.04 10.80 -8.15
N SER A 25 -16.28 11.22 -8.42
CA SER A 25 -17.46 10.44 -8.09
C SER A 25 -17.48 9.21 -8.99
N LYS A 26 -17.03 8.06 -8.48
CA LYS A 26 -17.10 6.79 -9.20
C LYS A 26 -18.47 6.16 -8.90
N GLY A 27 -19.26 5.92 -9.94
CA GLY A 27 -20.48 5.14 -9.84
C GLY A 27 -20.20 3.64 -9.63
N GLN A 28 -21.28 2.87 -9.51
CA GLN A 28 -21.22 1.41 -9.46
C GLN A 28 -21.01 0.86 -10.87
N TYR A 29 -19.91 0.12 -11.08
CA TYR A 29 -19.61 -0.50 -12.36
C TYR A 29 -20.39 -1.80 -12.53
N LYS A 30 -20.89 -2.04 -13.75
CA LYS A 30 -21.47 -3.33 -14.13
C LYS A 30 -20.39 -4.40 -14.32
N PHE A 31 -20.81 -5.66 -14.26
CA PHE A 31 -19.92 -6.79 -14.48
C PHE A 31 -19.26 -6.71 -15.87
N MET A 32 -17.93 -6.82 -15.89
CA MET A 32 -17.05 -6.67 -17.06
C MET A 32 -17.08 -5.32 -17.79
N GLN A 33 -17.68 -4.29 -17.20
CA GLN A 33 -17.67 -2.94 -17.78
C GLN A 33 -16.24 -2.43 -18.02
N LYS A 34 -16.03 -1.74 -19.14
CA LYS A 34 -14.71 -1.17 -19.43
C LYS A 34 -14.43 0.04 -18.55
N TYR A 35 -13.26 0.04 -17.92
CA TYR A 35 -12.79 1.19 -17.16
C TYR A 35 -12.08 2.17 -18.09
N TYR A 36 -12.55 3.42 -18.09
CA TYR A 36 -11.89 4.53 -18.74
C TYR A 36 -11.20 5.38 -17.67
N HIS A 37 -9.87 5.48 -17.78
CA HIS A 37 -9.09 6.34 -16.91
C HIS A 37 -9.22 7.79 -17.37
N ARG A 38 -9.67 8.70 -16.49
CA ARG A 38 -9.82 10.14 -16.76
C ARG A 38 -8.54 10.81 -17.29
N GLY A 39 -7.38 10.24 -16.97
CA GLY A 39 -6.07 10.82 -17.23
C GLY A 39 -5.44 11.40 -15.96
N ALA A 40 -4.12 11.53 -15.95
CA ALA A 40 -3.36 12.14 -14.84
C ALA A 40 -2.83 13.55 -15.16
N PHE A 41 -2.99 13.98 -16.42
CA PHE A 41 -2.49 15.25 -16.93
C PHE A 41 -3.58 16.32 -16.87
N TYR A 42 -3.17 17.60 -16.79
CA TYR A 42 -4.07 18.77 -16.84
C TYR A 42 -5.21 18.73 -15.81
N LEU A 43 -4.96 18.15 -14.62
CA LEU A 43 -5.93 18.13 -13.52
C LEU A 43 -5.83 19.37 -12.62
N ASP A 44 -4.88 20.26 -12.90
CA ASP A 44 -4.64 21.50 -12.14
C ASP A 44 -5.58 22.62 -12.60
N SER A 45 -5.96 22.62 -13.89
CA SER A 45 -7.07 23.43 -14.39
C SER A 45 -8.39 22.78 -14.00
N GLU A 46 -9.23 23.52 -13.29
CA GLU A 46 -10.56 23.08 -12.87
C GLU A 46 -11.57 23.09 -14.02
N GLU A 47 -11.29 22.34 -15.09
CA GLU A 47 -12.19 22.23 -16.24
C GLU A 47 -13.39 21.33 -15.92
N ASP A 48 -14.60 21.84 -16.14
CA ASP A 48 -15.85 21.13 -15.88
C ASP A 48 -15.99 19.83 -16.67
N ILE A 49 -15.35 19.75 -17.84
CA ILE A 49 -15.33 18.55 -18.70
C ILE A 49 -14.71 17.38 -17.94
N LEU A 50 -13.65 17.64 -17.20
CA LEU A 50 -12.89 16.62 -16.51
C LEU A 50 -13.62 16.20 -15.23
N LYS A 51 -14.44 17.05 -14.63
CA LYS A 51 -15.22 16.72 -13.41
C LYS A 51 -16.40 15.78 -13.65
N ARG A 52 -16.70 15.44 -14.91
CA ARG A 52 -17.81 14.54 -15.27
C ARG A 52 -17.63 13.11 -14.79
N ASP A 53 -18.74 12.40 -14.71
CA ASP A 53 -18.76 10.97 -14.43
C ASP A 53 -18.38 10.17 -15.70
N PHE A 54 -17.21 9.54 -15.65
CA PHE A 54 -16.71 8.64 -16.71
C PHE A 54 -16.99 7.15 -16.42
N SER A 55 -17.76 6.86 -15.36
CA SER A 55 -18.15 5.49 -14.99
C SER A 55 -19.43 5.02 -15.66
N SER A 56 -20.02 5.82 -16.54
CA SER A 56 -21.25 5.47 -17.25
C SER A 56 -21.03 4.30 -18.22
N ALA A 57 -22.06 3.46 -18.35
CA ALA A 57 -22.03 2.33 -19.28
C ALA A 57 -21.93 2.85 -20.72
N THR A 58 -20.90 2.39 -21.44
CA THR A 58 -20.80 2.62 -22.89
C THR A 58 -21.67 1.61 -23.63
N LEU A 59 -21.83 1.76 -24.95
CA LEU A 59 -22.66 0.92 -25.83
C LEU A 59 -22.63 -0.57 -25.46
N ASP A 60 -21.45 -1.20 -25.42
CA ASP A 60 -21.28 -2.63 -25.13
C ASP A 60 -21.62 -3.06 -23.70
N ASP A 61 -21.71 -2.11 -22.77
CA ASP A 61 -21.92 -2.31 -21.33
C ASP A 61 -23.37 -2.02 -20.90
N HIS A 62 -24.26 -1.73 -21.85
CA HIS A 62 -25.68 -1.56 -21.56
C HIS A 62 -26.32 -2.88 -21.13
N PHE A 63 -25.92 -3.98 -21.78
CA PHE A 63 -26.40 -5.33 -21.50
C PHE A 63 -25.77 -5.89 -20.21
N ASP A 64 -26.59 -6.55 -19.40
CA ASP A 64 -26.11 -7.25 -18.20
C ASP A 64 -25.39 -8.55 -18.58
N LYS A 65 -24.06 -8.57 -18.44
CA LYS A 65 -23.24 -9.72 -18.80
C LYS A 65 -23.27 -10.83 -17.73
N THR A 66 -23.91 -10.61 -16.58
CA THR A 66 -24.00 -11.62 -15.52
C THR A 66 -24.93 -12.77 -15.88
N VAL A 67 -25.95 -12.51 -16.71
CA VAL A 67 -26.90 -13.54 -17.18
C VAL A 67 -26.30 -14.46 -18.25
N LEU A 68 -25.11 -14.15 -18.76
CA LEU A 68 -24.42 -14.99 -19.74
C LEU A 68 -23.91 -16.28 -19.09
N PRO A 69 -23.84 -17.40 -19.84
CA PRO A 69 -23.18 -18.61 -19.39
C PRO A 69 -21.72 -18.35 -18.98
N LYS A 70 -21.21 -19.06 -17.97
CA LYS A 70 -19.87 -18.82 -17.38
C LYS A 70 -18.74 -18.78 -18.43
N VAL A 71 -18.83 -19.61 -19.47
CA VAL A 71 -17.84 -19.65 -20.57
C VAL A 71 -17.80 -18.36 -21.40
N MET A 72 -18.92 -17.62 -21.44
CA MET A 72 -19.09 -16.34 -22.15
C MET A 72 -18.86 -15.11 -21.26
N GLN A 73 -18.74 -15.27 -19.94
CA GLN A 73 -18.46 -14.19 -18.97
C GLN A 73 -17.00 -13.71 -19.04
N VAL A 74 -16.57 -13.33 -20.24
CA VAL A 74 -15.16 -13.13 -20.61
C VAL A 74 -15.02 -12.00 -21.61
N LYS A 75 -14.03 -11.12 -21.45
CA LYS A 75 -13.95 -9.86 -22.22
C LYS A 75 -13.87 -10.03 -23.74
N ASN A 76 -13.11 -11.02 -24.20
CA ASN A 76 -12.82 -11.26 -25.60
C ASN A 76 -13.25 -12.67 -26.01
N PHE A 77 -14.54 -13.01 -25.82
CA PHE A 77 -15.07 -14.32 -26.20
C PHE A 77 -14.86 -14.58 -27.70
N GLY A 78 -14.40 -15.78 -28.06
CA GLY A 78 -14.15 -16.16 -29.45
C GLY A 78 -12.86 -15.61 -30.10
N ARG A 79 -12.07 -14.78 -29.40
CA ARG A 79 -10.77 -14.30 -29.92
C ARG A 79 -9.62 -15.19 -29.43
N SER A 80 -8.65 -15.47 -30.31
CA SER A 80 -7.41 -16.15 -29.94
C SER A 80 -6.53 -15.25 -29.05
N GLY A 81 -5.64 -15.85 -28.26
CA GLY A 81 -4.68 -15.11 -27.41
C GLY A 81 -5.27 -14.53 -26.12
N ARG A 82 -6.36 -15.12 -25.60
CA ARG A 82 -7.00 -14.65 -24.37
C ARG A 82 -6.19 -15.03 -23.11
N THR A 83 -6.10 -14.11 -22.16
CA THR A 83 -5.55 -14.36 -20.82
C THR A 83 -6.40 -15.36 -20.03
N LYS A 84 -5.75 -16.26 -19.28
CA LYS A 84 -6.39 -17.27 -18.41
C LYS A 84 -7.23 -16.63 -17.29
N TYR A 85 -6.77 -15.50 -16.77
CA TYR A 85 -7.39 -14.79 -15.66
C TYR A 85 -8.52 -13.85 -16.11
N SER A 86 -9.58 -13.76 -15.32
CA SER A 86 -10.81 -13.06 -15.68
C SER A 86 -10.86 -11.62 -15.12
N HIS A 87 -10.96 -11.47 -13.80
CA HIS A 87 -11.04 -10.21 -13.07
C HIS A 87 -10.45 -10.37 -11.67
N LEU A 88 -9.96 -9.27 -11.09
CA LEU A 88 -9.24 -9.31 -9.81
C LEU A 88 -10.07 -9.96 -8.71
N VAL A 89 -11.37 -9.65 -8.63
CA VAL A 89 -12.26 -10.21 -7.60
C VAL A 89 -12.28 -11.74 -7.60
N ASP A 90 -12.26 -12.37 -8.78
CA ASP A 90 -12.25 -13.83 -8.95
C ASP A 90 -10.88 -14.47 -8.68
N GLN A 91 -9.82 -13.65 -8.63
CA GLN A 91 -8.45 -14.08 -8.36
C GLN A 91 -7.94 -13.58 -7.00
N ASP A 92 -8.75 -12.81 -6.29
CA ASP A 92 -8.39 -12.22 -5.01
C ASP A 92 -8.49 -13.31 -3.94
N THR A 93 -7.33 -13.67 -3.39
CA THR A 93 -7.22 -14.66 -2.31
C THR A 93 -7.20 -14.00 -0.93
N THR A 94 -7.50 -12.69 -0.83
CA THR A 94 -7.53 -11.97 0.44
C THR A 94 -8.63 -12.53 1.33
N GLN A 95 -8.25 -13.08 2.48
CA GLN A 95 -9.18 -13.61 3.48
C GLN A 95 -9.44 -12.55 4.54
N PHE A 96 -10.54 -11.80 4.40
CA PHE A 96 -10.89 -10.73 5.35
C PHE A 96 -11.16 -11.24 6.78
N ASP A 97 -11.59 -12.49 6.92
CA ASP A 97 -11.82 -13.14 8.22
C ASP A 97 -10.55 -13.79 8.81
N SER A 98 -9.38 -13.54 8.22
CA SER A 98 -8.13 -14.07 8.76
C SER A 98 -7.89 -13.56 10.19
N PRO A 99 -7.65 -14.44 11.17
CA PRO A 99 -7.35 -14.04 12.53
C PRO A 99 -6.19 -13.04 12.63
N TRP A 100 -5.25 -13.09 11.67
CA TRP A 100 -4.09 -12.20 11.59
C TRP A 100 -4.41 -10.75 11.19
N LEU A 101 -5.55 -10.51 10.53
CA LEU A 101 -5.98 -9.16 10.11
C LEU A 101 -6.84 -8.46 11.17
N SER A 102 -7.38 -9.20 12.14
CA SER A 102 -8.23 -8.58 13.17
C SER A 102 -7.42 -7.64 14.08
N GLU A 103 -7.92 -6.41 14.31
CA GLU A 103 -7.34 -5.46 15.25
C GLU A 103 -7.71 -5.82 16.71
N SER A 104 -7.30 -7.01 17.16
CA SER A 104 -7.42 -7.41 18.55
C SER A 104 -6.19 -7.03 19.37
N SER A 105 -6.39 -6.76 20.66
CA SER A 105 -5.31 -6.54 21.61
C SER A 105 -4.30 -7.69 21.67
N GLN A 106 -4.75 -8.95 21.49
CA GLN A 106 -3.86 -10.10 21.41
C GLN A 106 -2.99 -10.07 20.15
N ASN A 107 -3.55 -9.67 19.01
CA ASN A 107 -2.82 -9.60 17.75
C ASN A 107 -1.76 -8.51 17.75
N HIS A 108 -2.09 -7.34 18.31
CA HIS A 108 -1.10 -6.29 18.51
C HIS A 108 0.06 -6.74 19.40
N LYS A 109 -0.22 -7.45 20.50
CA LYS A 109 0.82 -8.01 21.38
C LYS A 109 1.67 -9.06 20.64
N PHE A 110 1.04 -9.97 19.90
CA PHE A 110 1.77 -10.96 19.11
C PHE A 110 2.64 -10.29 18.05
N HIS A 111 2.11 -9.31 17.31
CA HIS A 111 2.85 -8.59 16.28
C HIS A 111 4.06 -7.86 16.88
N LEU A 112 3.89 -7.10 17.96
CA LEU A 112 5.00 -6.38 18.62
C LEU A 112 6.08 -7.31 19.18
N ASN A 113 5.70 -8.48 19.69
CA ASN A 113 6.64 -9.40 20.32
C ASN A 113 7.33 -10.34 19.32
N GLN A 114 6.57 -10.84 18.34
CA GLN A 114 6.97 -11.95 17.47
C GLN A 114 7.34 -11.50 16.05
N ALA A 115 6.82 -10.37 15.55
CA ALA A 115 7.22 -9.87 14.25
C ALA A 115 8.62 -9.24 14.33
N ALA A 116 9.47 -9.57 13.35
CA ALA A 116 10.79 -8.99 13.25
C ALA A 116 10.69 -7.53 12.78
N GLY A 117 11.57 -6.66 13.30
CA GLY A 117 11.67 -5.27 12.83
C GLY A 117 10.63 -4.27 13.36
N VAL A 118 9.66 -4.70 14.17
CA VAL A 118 8.62 -3.81 14.74
C VAL A 118 8.85 -3.46 16.22
N LYS A 119 9.92 -3.98 16.82
CA LYS A 119 10.29 -3.67 18.20
C LYS A 119 10.67 -2.19 18.29
N GLN A 120 10.06 -1.46 19.24
CA GLN A 120 10.32 -0.04 19.50
C GLN A 120 11.67 0.18 20.23
N VAL A 121 12.74 -0.49 19.80
CA VAL A 121 14.07 -0.37 20.39
C VAL A 121 14.93 0.44 19.42
N PHE A 122 14.95 1.75 19.62
CA PHE A 122 15.83 2.64 18.87
C PHE A 122 17.11 2.92 19.66
N THR A 123 18.12 2.07 19.49
CA THR A 123 19.46 2.37 19.99
C THR A 123 20.20 3.21 18.96
N LYS A 124 20.47 4.49 19.27
CA LYS A 124 21.42 5.29 18.47
C LYS A 124 22.79 4.62 18.59
N PRO A 125 23.45 4.22 17.48
CA PRO A 125 24.81 3.70 17.57
C PRO A 125 25.69 4.80 18.15
N SER A 126 26.25 4.58 19.34
CA SER A 126 27.19 5.52 19.93
C SER A 126 28.50 5.45 19.15
N LEU A 127 29.10 6.61 18.86
CA LEU A 127 30.42 6.68 18.27
C LEU A 127 31.43 6.05 19.24
N SER A 128 31.80 4.81 18.99
CA SER A 128 32.86 4.14 19.75
C SER A 128 34.17 4.90 19.53
N LYS A 129 34.57 5.67 20.54
CA LYS A 129 35.90 6.31 20.58
C LYS A 129 36.93 5.21 20.81
N ARG A 130 37.53 4.73 19.71
CA ARG A 130 38.62 3.76 19.72
C ARG A 130 39.78 4.30 20.58
N LYS A 131 39.90 3.83 21.82
CA LYS A 131 41.00 4.21 22.73
C LYS A 131 42.26 3.50 22.26
N SER A 132 43.17 4.22 21.60
CA SER A 132 44.51 3.71 21.28
C SER A 132 45.30 3.57 22.59
N LYS A 133 45.65 2.34 22.98
CA LYS A 133 46.68 2.11 24.01
C LYS A 133 48.04 2.46 23.40
N SER A 134 48.59 3.63 23.72
CA SER A 134 50.02 3.89 23.56
C SER A 134 50.72 3.46 24.85
N SER A 135 51.37 2.30 24.81
CA SER A 135 52.30 1.86 25.86
C SER A 135 53.58 2.68 25.77
N SER A 136 53.75 3.66 26.65
CA SER A 136 55.05 4.33 26.87
C SER A 136 55.84 3.52 27.90
N SER A 137 56.77 2.69 27.45
CA SER A 137 57.79 2.08 28.29
C SER A 137 58.97 3.04 28.44
N SER A 138 59.07 3.74 29.57
CA SER A 138 60.24 4.51 29.97
C SER A 138 61.30 3.57 30.53
N SER A 139 62.37 3.32 29.78
CA SER A 139 63.60 2.68 30.29
C SER A 139 64.59 3.76 30.71
N SER A 140 64.81 3.90 32.02
CA SER A 140 65.90 4.70 32.58
C SER A 140 67.22 3.93 32.40
N ARG A 141 68.18 4.53 31.70
CA ARG A 141 69.58 4.06 31.66
C ARG A 141 70.41 5.01 32.52
N ASN A 142 70.81 4.55 33.70
CA ASN A 142 71.96 5.08 34.42
C ASN A 142 73.19 4.28 33.97
N ASN A 143 74.28 4.97 33.61
CA ASN A 143 75.63 4.42 33.62
C ASN A 143 76.61 5.54 34.00
N HIS A 144 77.60 5.11 34.77
CA HIS A 144 78.74 5.78 35.44
C HIS A 144 79.15 7.19 35.02
#